data_AF-A0A6M3X588-F1
#
_entry.id   AF-A0A6M3X588-F1
#
_cell.length_a   1.000
_cell.length_b   1.000
_cell.length_c   1.000
_cell.angle_alpha   90.00
_cell.angle_beta   90.00
_cell.angle_gamma   90.00
#
_symmetry.space_group_name_H-M   'P 1'
#
loop_
_entity.id
_entity.type
_entity.pdbx_description
1 polymer ?
#
loop_
_entity_poly.entity_id
_entity_poly.type
_entity_poly.pdbx_seq_one_letter_code
_entity_poly.pdbx_strand_id
1 'polypeptide(L)'
;EIGVGGRNGRRARSWDSLRYYNRKGKISEKPEVILKKLDAELGRRTREHIAYQKANYPKEEWVKPADIRDHFGYYISIVVGSGHCGGTSWGQYRGVFANGIKNALTIEQLDELGINLNIYYHSYNGDSPNGKPASVDIKTEREYFAELKKWNEWRKTAGKMFYLTLHPSNTDAVLRRLRASKRKPPREKTRVEQDHYFVLTNNNGSLLKYTSRGYRYSWNKSSGKKFRTEEIAEKYRQQLVDKGRHQAESWKVERIDQAYSFLVLA
;
A
#
# COMPACT_ATOMS: atom_id res chain seq x y z
N GLU A 1 2.97 7.82 2.85
CA GLU A 1 3.88 8.58 1.97
C GLU A 1 3.46 8.40 0.53
N ILE A 2 3.04 9.51 -0.09
CA ILE A 2 2.85 9.61 -1.53
C ILE A 2 4.23 9.92 -2.10
N GLY A 3 4.85 8.93 -2.74
CA GLY A 3 6.19 9.08 -3.30
C GLY A 3 6.17 10.01 -4.50
N VAL A 4 6.77 11.19 -4.35
CA VAL A 4 7.25 12.02 -5.46
C VAL A 4 8.26 11.20 -6.26
N GLY A 5 8.25 11.37 -7.58
CA GLY A 5 8.96 10.56 -8.56
C GLY A 5 10.30 9.99 -8.10
N GLY A 6 10.42 8.66 -8.19
CA GLY A 6 11.69 7.94 -8.25
C GLY A 6 12.60 8.10 -7.04
N ARG A 7 12.35 7.35 -5.96
CA ARG A 7 13.33 6.40 -5.37
C ARG A 7 12.98 5.89 -3.97
N ASN A 8 12.01 6.44 -3.25
CA ASN A 8 11.48 5.80 -2.04
C ASN A 8 10.04 6.26 -1.80
N GLY A 9 9.11 5.31 -1.80
CA GLY A 9 7.68 5.52 -1.62
C GLY A 9 6.85 4.70 -2.60
N ARG A 10 5.72 4.17 -2.14
CA ARG A 10 4.72 3.58 -3.06
C ARG A 10 4.25 4.71 -3.98
N ARG A 11 4.42 4.56 -5.30
CA ARG A 11 3.82 5.49 -6.27
C ARG A 11 2.34 5.62 -5.94
N ALA A 12 1.85 6.86 -5.81
CA ALA A 12 0.41 7.07 -5.74
C ALA A 12 -0.21 6.47 -7.01
N ARG A 13 -1.18 5.59 -6.82
CA ARG A 13 -2.03 5.13 -7.91
C ARG A 13 -3.00 6.28 -8.18
N SER A 14 -2.67 7.14 -9.13
CA SER A 14 -3.67 8.05 -9.69
C SER A 14 -4.61 7.18 -10.52
N TRP A 15 -5.85 7.12 -10.07
CA TRP A 15 -6.95 6.49 -10.77
C TRP A 15 -7.66 7.50 -11.67
N ASP A 16 -7.14 8.71 -11.81
CA ASP A 16 -7.75 9.80 -12.60
C ASP A 16 -7.77 9.46 -14.10
N SER A 17 -6.87 8.57 -14.53
CA SER A 17 -6.86 8.01 -15.88
C SER A 17 -7.92 6.92 -16.10
N LEU A 18 -8.55 6.41 -15.03
CA LEU A 18 -9.77 5.60 -15.15
C LEU A 18 -10.90 6.51 -15.61
N ARG A 19 -11.18 6.46 -16.90
CA ARG A 19 -12.47 6.88 -17.44
C ARG A 19 -13.54 5.85 -17.08
N TYR A 20 -13.72 5.57 -15.78
CA TYR A 20 -14.89 4.85 -15.27
C TYR A 20 -16.09 5.82 -15.10
N TYR A 21 -16.17 6.86 -15.93
CA TYR A 21 -17.46 7.45 -16.22
C TYR A 21 -18.14 6.48 -17.16
N ASN A 22 -19.14 5.75 -16.67
CA ASN A 22 -19.96 4.98 -17.59
C ASN A 22 -20.50 5.94 -18.66
N ARG A 23 -20.72 5.45 -19.88
CA ARG A 23 -21.23 6.25 -21.02
C ARG A 23 -22.53 7.04 -20.74
N LYS A 24 -23.19 6.83 -19.58
CA LYS A 24 -24.41 7.51 -19.13
C LYS A 24 -24.22 8.33 -17.84
N GLY A 25 -23.00 8.57 -17.38
CA GLY A 25 -22.68 9.34 -16.18
C GLY A 25 -23.15 8.77 -14.83
N LYS A 26 -23.55 7.49 -14.71
CA LYS A 26 -23.90 6.89 -13.40
C LYS A 26 -22.66 6.54 -12.57
N ILE A 27 -22.80 6.67 -11.26
CA ILE A 27 -21.72 6.50 -10.28
C ILE A 27 -21.72 5.07 -9.69
N SER A 28 -22.85 4.36 -9.74
CA SER A 28 -23.02 2.98 -9.28
C SER A 28 -23.58 2.08 -10.39
N GLU A 29 -23.23 0.80 -10.36
CA GLU A 29 -23.65 -0.19 -11.35
C GLU A 29 -23.49 -1.62 -10.78
N LYS A 30 -24.25 -2.58 -11.30
CA LYS A 30 -24.11 -4.01 -10.97
C LYS A 30 -22.72 -4.55 -11.34
N PRO A 31 -22.12 -5.43 -10.50
CA PRO A 31 -20.81 -6.03 -10.72
C PRO A 31 -20.54 -6.55 -12.13
N GLU A 32 -21.49 -7.27 -12.72
CA GLU A 32 -21.36 -7.92 -14.02
C GLU A 32 -21.22 -6.88 -15.13
N VAL A 33 -21.94 -5.76 -14.99
CA VAL A 33 -21.88 -4.64 -15.92
C VAL A 33 -20.56 -3.89 -15.78
N ILE A 34 -20.02 -3.76 -14.56
CA ILE A 34 -18.67 -3.20 -14.33
C ILE A 34 -17.64 -4.04 -15.10
N LEU A 35 -17.62 -5.35 -14.86
CA LEU A 35 -16.66 -6.26 -15.48
C LEU A 35 -16.82 -6.30 -17.01
N LYS A 36 -18.04 -6.30 -17.53
CA LYS A 36 -18.30 -6.24 -18.98
C LYS A 36 -17.76 -4.96 -19.61
N LYS A 37 -17.90 -3.81 -18.93
CA LYS A 37 -17.36 -2.52 -19.39
C LYS A 37 -15.83 -2.52 -19.40
N LEU A 38 -15.21 -3.15 -18.40
CA LEU A 38 -13.76 -3.36 -18.38
C LEU A 38 -13.33 -4.22 -19.58
N ASP A 39 -13.97 -5.36 -19.81
CA ASP A 39 -13.64 -6.22 -20.95
C ASP A 39 -13.82 -5.48 -22.30
N ALA A 40 -14.83 -4.61 -22.41
CA ALA A 40 -15.01 -3.73 -23.57
C ALA A 40 -13.91 -2.67 -23.75
N GLU A 41 -13.32 -2.18 -22.65
CA GLU A 41 -12.19 -1.24 -22.68
C GLU A 41 -10.93 -1.89 -23.25
N LEU A 42 -10.63 -3.15 -22.90
CA LEU A 42 -9.55 -3.91 -23.54
C LEU A 42 -9.77 -3.98 -25.06
N GLY A 43 -10.99 -4.35 -25.48
CA GLY A 43 -11.34 -4.40 -26.90
C GLY A 43 -11.21 -3.05 -27.60
N ARG A 44 -11.57 -1.95 -26.92
CA ARG A 44 -11.41 -0.59 -27.45
C ARG A 44 -9.95 -0.24 -27.65
N ARG A 45 -9.11 -0.42 -26.62
CA ARG A 45 -7.67 -0.12 -26.69
C ARG A 45 -6.96 -0.94 -27.76
N THR A 46 -7.33 -2.22 -27.87
CA THR A 46 -6.82 -3.10 -28.92
C THR A 46 -7.15 -2.56 -30.31
N ARG A 47 -8.40 -2.17 -30.57
CA ARG A 47 -8.81 -1.60 -31.86
C ARG A 47 -8.13 -0.27 -32.16
N GLU A 48 -8.06 0.63 -31.18
CA GLU A 48 -7.41 1.94 -31.34
C GLU A 48 -5.92 1.79 -31.68
N HIS A 49 -5.22 0.88 -31.00
CA HIS A 49 -3.81 0.65 -31.27
C HIS A 49 -3.59 0.02 -32.65
N ILE A 50 -4.37 -0.99 -33.02
CA ILE A 50 -4.27 -1.60 -34.36
C ILE A 50 -4.56 -0.56 -35.46
N ALA A 51 -5.56 0.30 -35.28
CA ALA A 51 -5.87 1.37 -36.23
C ALA A 51 -4.72 2.38 -36.34
N TYR A 52 -4.13 2.76 -35.21
CA TYR A 52 -2.93 3.62 -35.18
C TYR A 52 -1.74 2.96 -35.89
N GLN A 53 -1.51 1.66 -35.68
CA GLN A 53 -0.43 0.93 -36.34
C GLN A 53 -0.61 0.87 -37.86
N LYS A 54 -1.83 0.54 -38.32
CA LYS A 54 -2.20 0.55 -39.73
C LYS A 54 -1.93 1.88 -40.43
N ALA A 55 -2.09 2.99 -39.70
CA ALA A 55 -1.91 4.34 -40.24
C ALA A 55 -0.47 4.83 -40.21
N ASN A 56 0.41 4.26 -39.38
CA ASN A 56 1.73 4.84 -39.10
C ASN A 56 2.92 3.88 -39.28
N TYR A 57 2.69 2.56 -39.40
CA TYR A 57 3.77 1.57 -39.40
C TYR A 57 3.55 0.47 -40.46
N PRO A 58 4.64 -0.05 -41.05
CA PRO A 58 4.57 -1.23 -41.93
C PRO A 58 4.09 -2.46 -41.13
N LYS A 59 3.50 -3.44 -41.83
CA LYS A 59 2.77 -4.56 -41.21
C LYS A 59 3.65 -5.44 -40.33
N GLU A 60 4.92 -5.50 -40.65
CA GLU A 60 5.98 -6.29 -40.00
C GLU A 60 6.26 -5.79 -38.58
N GLU A 61 5.95 -4.53 -38.28
CA GLU A 61 6.16 -3.88 -36.98
C GLU A 61 4.90 -3.87 -36.10
N TRP A 62 3.81 -4.49 -36.57
CA TRP A 62 2.56 -4.48 -35.83
C TRP A 62 2.65 -5.32 -34.55
N VAL A 63 2.13 -4.75 -33.48
CA VAL A 63 2.08 -5.35 -32.16
C VAL A 63 0.85 -6.25 -32.11
N LYS A 64 1.01 -7.48 -31.60
CA LYS A 64 -0.10 -8.43 -31.59
C LYS A 64 -1.09 -8.04 -30.49
N PRO A 65 -2.37 -8.39 -30.63
CA PRO A 65 -3.36 -8.18 -29.55
C PRO A 65 -2.95 -8.81 -28.20
N ALA A 66 -2.18 -9.90 -28.22
CA ALA A 66 -1.63 -10.53 -27.02
C ALA A 66 -0.67 -9.60 -26.28
N ASP A 67 0.22 -8.90 -26.99
CA ASP A 67 1.17 -7.97 -26.38
C ASP A 67 0.46 -6.79 -25.70
N ILE A 68 -0.64 -6.31 -26.30
CA ILE A 68 -1.50 -5.27 -25.70
C ILE A 68 -2.12 -5.77 -24.40
N ARG A 69 -2.53 -7.04 -24.37
CA ARG A 69 -3.08 -7.68 -23.17
C ARG A 69 -2.02 -7.82 -22.09
N ASP A 70 -0.80 -8.19 -22.44
CA ASP A 70 0.27 -8.42 -21.47
C ASP A 70 0.88 -7.12 -20.93
N HIS A 71 0.82 -6.03 -21.71
CA HIS A 71 1.32 -4.70 -21.35
C HIS A 71 0.21 -3.67 -21.19
N PHE A 72 -1.00 -4.10 -20.84
CA PHE A 72 -2.21 -3.27 -20.83
C PHE A 72 -2.04 -1.94 -20.09
N GLY A 73 -1.32 -1.91 -18.96
CA GLY A 73 -1.07 -0.71 -18.18
C GLY A 73 -0.35 0.41 -18.94
N TYR A 74 0.42 0.09 -19.98
CA TYR A 74 0.99 1.09 -20.88
C TYR A 74 -0.11 1.90 -21.58
N TYR A 75 -1.16 1.23 -22.05
CA TYR A 75 -2.24 1.82 -22.85
C TYR A 75 -3.27 2.60 -22.03
N ILE A 76 -3.30 2.38 -20.71
CA ILE A 76 -4.19 3.08 -19.76
C ILE A 76 -3.43 3.92 -18.74
N SER A 77 -2.09 3.99 -18.83
CA SER A 77 -1.21 4.70 -17.92
C SER A 77 -1.39 4.30 -16.44
N ILE A 78 -1.55 3.00 -16.16
CA ILE A 78 -1.79 2.47 -14.80
C ILE A 78 -0.75 1.38 -14.46
N VAL A 79 -0.34 1.34 -13.19
CA VAL A 79 0.56 0.32 -12.64
C VAL A 79 -0.14 -0.53 -11.59
N VAL A 80 -0.20 -1.85 -11.81
CA VAL A 80 -0.72 -2.83 -10.86
C VAL A 80 0.31 -3.94 -10.65
N GLY A 81 0.90 -3.99 -9.46
CA GLY A 81 1.76 -5.11 -9.02
C GLY A 81 3.15 -5.20 -9.64
N SER A 82 3.43 -4.48 -10.74
CA SER A 82 4.60 -4.69 -11.60
C SER A 82 5.67 -3.59 -11.56
N GLY A 83 5.49 -2.55 -10.75
CA GLY A 83 6.48 -1.47 -10.58
C GLY A 83 6.55 -0.44 -11.72
N HIS A 84 6.09 -0.76 -12.94
CA HIS A 84 5.97 0.16 -14.08
C HIS A 84 4.74 -0.15 -14.95
N CYS A 85 4.29 0.80 -15.77
CA CYS A 85 3.02 0.68 -16.53
C CYS A 85 3.05 -0.50 -17.51
N GLY A 86 4.16 -0.66 -18.23
CA GLY A 86 4.31 -1.77 -19.19
C GLY A 86 4.22 -3.16 -18.55
N GLY A 87 4.56 -3.34 -17.28
CA GLY A 87 4.48 -4.66 -16.65
C GLY A 87 3.08 -5.03 -16.16
N THR A 88 2.07 -4.19 -16.37
CA THR A 88 0.70 -4.45 -15.91
C THR A 88 -0.09 -5.12 -17.02
N SER A 89 -0.36 -6.41 -16.87
CA SER A 89 -1.26 -7.14 -17.76
C SER A 89 -2.73 -6.78 -17.53
N TRP A 90 -3.55 -7.08 -18.53
CA TRP A 90 -5.00 -7.03 -18.45
C TRP A 90 -5.53 -7.87 -17.29
N GLY A 91 -4.95 -9.07 -17.08
CA GLY A 91 -5.35 -9.96 -16.00
C GLY A 91 -5.15 -9.32 -14.62
N GLN A 92 -3.99 -8.68 -14.41
CA GLN A 92 -3.71 -7.95 -13.17
C GLN A 92 -4.66 -6.77 -13.00
N TYR A 93 -4.86 -5.97 -14.05
CA TYR A 93 -5.76 -4.81 -14.01
C TYR A 93 -7.21 -5.22 -13.72
N ARG A 94 -7.79 -6.14 -14.50
CA ARG A 94 -9.15 -6.67 -14.29
C ARG A 94 -9.27 -7.35 -12.93
N GLY A 95 -8.23 -8.05 -12.48
CA GLY A 95 -8.14 -8.70 -11.19
C GLY A 95 -8.33 -7.73 -10.02
N VAL A 96 -7.85 -6.49 -10.11
CA VAL A 96 -8.09 -5.47 -9.08
C VAL A 96 -9.58 -5.21 -8.90
N PHE A 97 -10.32 -5.03 -10.00
CA PHE A 97 -11.76 -4.79 -9.94
C PHE A 97 -12.54 -6.03 -9.51
N ALA A 98 -12.22 -7.20 -10.05
CA ALA A 98 -12.89 -8.45 -9.68
C ALA A 98 -12.70 -8.78 -8.20
N ASN A 99 -11.48 -8.63 -7.68
CA ASN A 99 -11.20 -8.83 -6.27
C ASN A 99 -11.80 -7.71 -5.40
N GLY A 100 -11.81 -6.47 -5.89
CA GLY A 100 -12.44 -5.34 -5.21
C GLY A 100 -13.95 -5.55 -5.04
N ILE A 101 -14.63 -6.00 -6.10
CA ILE A 101 -16.05 -6.38 -6.09
C ILE A 101 -16.30 -7.54 -5.12
N LYS A 102 -15.49 -8.60 -5.21
CA LYS A 102 -15.66 -9.80 -4.38
C LYS A 102 -15.53 -9.51 -2.89
N ASN A 103 -14.64 -8.58 -2.52
CA ASN A 103 -14.37 -8.21 -1.14
C ASN A 103 -14.99 -6.84 -0.76
N ALA A 104 -15.93 -6.34 -1.56
CA ALA A 104 -16.59 -5.07 -1.29
C ALA A 104 -17.41 -5.18 -0.01
N LEU A 105 -17.36 -4.14 0.81
CA LEU A 105 -18.18 -4.01 2.01
C LEU A 105 -19.46 -3.25 1.66
N THR A 106 -20.54 -3.54 2.38
CA THR A 106 -21.75 -2.71 2.33
C THR A 106 -21.51 -1.36 3.00
N ILE A 107 -22.41 -0.40 2.79
CA ILE A 107 -22.31 0.93 3.40
C ILE A 107 -22.43 0.81 4.93
N GLU A 108 -23.33 -0.05 5.39
CA GLU A 108 -23.56 -0.33 6.81
C GLU A 108 -22.30 -0.94 7.45
N GLN A 109 -21.66 -1.89 6.75
CA GLN A 109 -20.40 -2.46 7.21
C GLN A 109 -19.29 -1.40 7.26
N LEU A 110 -19.23 -0.46 6.30
CA LEU A 110 -18.27 0.64 6.35
C LEU A 110 -18.54 1.56 7.55
N ASP A 111 -19.80 1.87 7.87
CA ASP A 111 -20.19 2.65 9.04
C ASP A 111 -19.78 1.96 10.35
N GLU A 112 -19.99 0.64 10.47
CA GLU A 112 -19.48 -0.18 11.60
C GLU A 112 -17.93 -0.18 11.69
N LEU A 113 -17.24 0.01 10.57
CA LEU A 113 -15.79 0.19 10.53
C LEU A 113 -15.34 1.60 10.97
N GLY A 114 -16.27 2.53 11.18
CA GLY A 114 -15.97 3.94 11.39
C GLY A 114 -15.45 4.60 10.11
N ILE A 115 -15.94 4.17 8.95
CA ILE A 115 -15.61 4.75 7.65
C ILE A 115 -16.91 5.27 7.03
N ASN A 116 -17.00 6.58 6.89
CA ASN A 116 -18.15 7.23 6.29
C ASN A 116 -18.00 7.26 4.77
N LEU A 117 -19.03 6.80 4.07
CA LEU A 117 -19.25 7.13 2.67
C LEU A 117 -19.84 8.53 2.60
N ASN A 118 -19.30 9.38 1.73
CA ASN A 118 -19.70 10.77 1.66
C ASN A 118 -19.88 11.23 0.22
N ILE A 119 -20.97 11.97 -0.04
CA ILE A 119 -21.11 12.76 -1.26
C ILE A 119 -20.80 14.20 -0.92
N TYR A 120 -19.86 14.81 -1.65
CA TYR A 120 -19.51 16.20 -1.47
C TYR A 120 -19.34 16.95 -2.78
N TYR A 121 -19.41 18.27 -2.68
CA TYR A 121 -18.97 19.19 -3.70
C TYR A 121 -17.81 20.02 -3.15
N HIS A 122 -16.76 20.16 -3.95
CA HIS A 122 -15.64 21.01 -3.58
C HIS A 122 -15.95 22.46 -3.92
N SER A 123 -16.07 23.32 -2.90
CA SER A 123 -16.19 24.76 -3.04
C SER A 123 -14.97 25.44 -2.42
N TYR A 124 -14.19 26.19 -3.20
CA TYR A 124 -13.08 26.98 -2.68
C TYR A 124 -13.55 28.15 -1.80
N ASN A 125 -14.74 28.70 -2.08
CA ASN A 125 -15.24 29.91 -1.44
C ASN A 125 -16.27 29.61 -0.33
N GLY A 126 -16.50 28.35 0.04
CA GLY A 126 -17.53 27.97 1.02
C GLY A 126 -18.97 28.15 0.51
N ASP A 127 -19.16 28.71 -0.68
CA ASP A 127 -20.48 28.88 -1.27
C ASP A 127 -21.11 27.51 -1.53
N SER A 128 -22.22 27.24 -0.84
CA SER A 128 -23.17 26.24 -1.28
C SER A 128 -24.17 26.89 -2.22
N PRO A 129 -24.04 26.70 -3.55
CA PRO A 129 -25.08 27.16 -4.45
C PRO A 129 -26.38 26.42 -4.09
N ASN A 130 -27.39 27.18 -3.71
CA ASN A 130 -28.76 26.75 -3.43
C ASN A 130 -28.96 25.98 -2.10
N GLY A 131 -28.18 26.29 -1.06
CA GLY A 131 -28.49 25.86 0.33
C GLY A 131 -28.28 24.38 0.62
N LYS A 132 -27.56 23.64 -0.22
CA LYS A 132 -27.19 22.23 0.07
C LYS A 132 -26.00 22.15 1.03
N PRO A 133 -25.89 21.14 1.90
CA PRO A 133 -24.65 20.95 2.64
C PRO A 133 -23.48 20.69 1.68
N ALA A 134 -22.30 21.21 2.01
CA ALA A 134 -21.08 20.99 1.20
C ALA A 134 -20.73 19.50 1.07
N SER A 135 -21.17 18.69 2.05
CA SER A 135 -20.96 17.25 2.10
C SER A 135 -22.07 16.55 2.90
N VAL A 136 -22.43 15.33 2.53
CA VAL A 136 -23.40 14.49 3.24
C VAL A 136 -22.81 13.11 3.48
N ASP A 137 -22.80 12.69 4.74
CA ASP A 137 -22.42 11.33 5.13
C ASP A 137 -23.59 10.38 4.93
N ILE A 138 -23.29 9.19 4.43
CA ILE A 138 -24.24 8.17 4.02
C ILE A 138 -23.94 6.92 4.85
N LYS A 139 -24.94 6.45 5.59
CA LYS A 139 -24.81 5.31 6.51
C LYS A 139 -25.52 4.07 6.02
N THR A 140 -26.47 4.22 5.10
CA THR A 140 -27.24 3.10 4.55
C THR A 140 -27.34 3.14 3.03
N GLU A 141 -27.59 1.98 2.42
CA GLU A 141 -27.91 1.88 0.99
C GLU A 141 -29.14 2.71 0.59
N ARG A 142 -30.15 2.78 1.46
CA ARG A 142 -31.35 3.59 1.22
C ARG A 142 -31.02 5.09 1.14
N GLU A 143 -30.21 5.58 2.07
CA GLU A 143 -29.72 6.97 2.07
C GLU A 143 -28.88 7.23 0.83
N TYR A 144 -28.03 6.29 0.42
CA TYR A 144 -27.19 6.42 -0.76
C TYR A 144 -28.00 6.74 -2.00
N PHE A 145 -29.03 5.95 -2.32
CA PHE A 145 -29.84 6.18 -3.51
C PHE A 145 -30.69 7.44 -3.41
N ALA A 146 -31.20 7.77 -2.21
CA ALA A 146 -31.96 8.98 -1.97
C ALA A 146 -31.11 10.25 -2.19
N GLU A 147 -29.90 10.29 -1.62
CA GLU A 147 -28.97 11.40 -1.79
C GLU A 147 -28.44 11.47 -3.21
N LEU A 148 -28.08 10.35 -3.82
CA LEU A 148 -27.60 10.32 -5.21
C LEU A 148 -28.63 10.93 -6.18
N LYS A 149 -29.93 10.71 -5.97
CA LYS A 149 -30.99 11.37 -6.75
C LYS A 149 -30.95 12.88 -6.56
N LYS A 150 -30.94 13.36 -5.32
CA LYS A 150 -30.87 14.81 -4.99
C LYS A 150 -29.63 15.48 -5.60
N TRP A 151 -28.47 14.83 -5.52
CA TRP A 151 -27.21 15.36 -6.04
C TRP A 151 -27.16 15.37 -7.57
N ASN A 152 -27.76 14.37 -8.23
CA ASN A 152 -27.91 14.38 -9.69
C ASN A 152 -28.84 15.49 -10.18
N GLU A 153 -29.94 15.76 -9.47
CA GLU A 153 -30.83 16.88 -9.78
C GLU A 153 -30.11 18.22 -9.61
N TRP A 154 -29.38 18.40 -8.51
CA TRP A 154 -28.56 19.59 -8.28
C TRP A 154 -27.46 19.78 -9.31
N ARG A 155 -26.78 18.71 -9.73
CA ARG A 155 -25.76 18.77 -10.79
C ARG A 155 -26.34 19.33 -12.10
N LYS A 156 -27.56 18.95 -12.46
CA LYS A 156 -28.23 19.44 -13.68
C LYS A 156 -28.57 20.92 -13.61
N THR A 157 -28.94 21.43 -12.43
CA THR A 157 -29.33 22.84 -12.25
C THR A 157 -28.14 23.76 -11.98
N ALA A 158 -27.19 23.33 -11.16
CA ALA A 158 -26.02 24.12 -10.78
C ALA A 158 -24.88 24.03 -11.80
N GLY A 159 -24.88 23.04 -12.70
CA GLY A 159 -23.79 22.81 -13.66
C GLY A 159 -22.48 22.33 -13.02
N LYS A 160 -22.51 21.93 -11.75
CA LYS A 160 -21.33 21.57 -10.95
C LYS A 160 -21.21 20.06 -10.75
N MET A 161 -19.96 19.57 -10.64
CA MET A 161 -19.67 18.17 -10.37
C MET A 161 -19.69 17.89 -8.87
N PHE A 162 -20.14 16.71 -8.49
CA PHE A 162 -20.02 16.19 -7.12
C PHE A 162 -19.22 14.89 -7.14
N TYR A 163 -18.70 14.52 -5.98
CA TYR A 163 -17.78 13.41 -5.80
C TYR A 163 -18.27 12.48 -4.69
N LEU A 164 -17.95 11.20 -4.85
CA LEU A 164 -18.13 10.19 -3.81
C LEU A 164 -16.77 9.90 -3.19
N THR A 165 -16.66 9.94 -1.87
CA THR A 165 -15.42 9.66 -1.15
C THR A 165 -15.67 8.82 0.09
N LEU A 166 -14.61 8.17 0.56
CA LEU A 166 -14.58 7.44 1.82
C LEU A 166 -13.64 8.20 2.76
N HIS A 167 -14.10 8.52 3.96
CA HIS A 167 -13.25 9.11 4.98
C HIS A 167 -13.51 8.44 6.35
N PRO A 168 -12.50 8.34 7.23
CA PRO A 168 -12.73 7.84 8.56
C PRO A 168 -13.67 8.79 9.32
N SER A 169 -14.71 8.25 9.95
CA SER A 169 -15.61 9.02 10.83
C SER A 169 -14.83 9.64 12.00
N ASN A 170 -13.81 8.91 12.46
CA ASN A 170 -12.81 9.39 13.41
C ASN A 170 -11.47 8.72 13.11
N THR A 171 -10.51 9.50 12.60
CA THR A 171 -9.16 9.05 12.27
C THR A 171 -8.48 8.36 13.45
N ASP A 172 -8.65 8.84 14.67
CA ASP A 172 -8.04 8.26 15.87
C ASP A 172 -8.65 6.91 16.23
N ALA A 173 -9.97 6.75 16.08
CA ALA A 173 -10.65 5.48 16.31
C ALA A 173 -10.22 4.41 15.30
N VAL A 174 -10.16 4.77 14.01
CA VAL A 174 -9.70 3.89 12.93
C VAL A 174 -8.22 3.49 13.14
N LEU A 175 -7.35 4.46 13.47
CA LEU A 175 -5.95 4.17 13.77
C LEU A 175 -5.78 3.28 15.01
N ARG A 176 -6.57 3.51 16.05
CA ARG A 176 -6.57 2.68 17.27
C ARG A 176 -6.95 1.23 16.95
N ARG A 177 -7.98 1.01 16.14
CA ARG A 177 -8.42 -0.32 15.70
C ARG A 177 -7.39 -1.04 14.82
N LEU A 178 -6.80 -0.33 13.85
CA LEU A 178 -5.73 -0.87 13.00
C LEU A 178 -4.48 -1.25 13.80
N ARG A 179 -4.20 -0.53 14.90
CA ARG A 179 -3.13 -0.87 15.85
C ARG A 179 -3.52 -2.03 16.77
N ALA A 180 -4.78 -2.09 17.22
CA ALA A 180 -5.27 -3.11 18.14
C ALA A 180 -5.20 -4.52 17.56
N SER A 181 -5.63 -4.72 16.31
CA SER A 181 -5.57 -6.03 15.63
C SER A 181 -4.15 -6.60 15.46
N LYS A 182 -3.11 -5.76 15.62
CA LYS A 182 -1.70 -6.15 15.50
C LYS A 182 -0.95 -6.18 16.84
N ARG A 183 -1.61 -5.80 17.94
CA ARG A 183 -1.02 -5.89 19.28
C ARG A 183 -1.08 -7.35 19.74
N LYS A 184 0.02 -8.06 19.54
CA LYS A 184 0.25 -9.32 20.27
C LYS A 184 0.24 -9.01 21.77
N PRO A 185 -0.33 -9.87 22.62
CA PRO A 185 -0.23 -9.68 24.06
C PRO A 185 1.25 -9.54 24.43
N PRO A 186 1.60 -8.64 25.39
CA PRO A 186 2.96 -8.55 25.87
C PRO A 186 3.37 -9.94 26.38
N ARG A 187 4.43 -10.48 25.80
CA ARG A 187 4.94 -11.77 26.25
C ARG A 187 5.64 -11.56 27.59
N GLU A 188 5.35 -12.41 28.56
CA GLU A 188 6.03 -12.41 29.84
C GLU A 188 7.53 -12.68 29.62
N LYS A 189 8.35 -11.91 30.32
CA LYS A 189 9.80 -12.03 30.26
C LYS A 189 10.31 -12.39 31.64
N THR A 190 11.07 -13.47 31.72
CA THR A 190 11.75 -13.90 32.94
C THR A 190 13.17 -13.36 32.92
N ARG A 191 13.63 -12.85 34.06
CA ARG A 191 15.02 -12.46 34.23
C ARG A 191 15.86 -13.71 34.49
N VAL A 192 16.90 -13.90 33.69
CA VAL A 192 17.87 -14.99 33.84
C VAL A 192 19.24 -14.36 34.06
N GLU A 193 19.82 -14.62 35.22
CA GLU A 193 21.20 -14.23 35.55
C GLU A 193 22.16 -15.31 35.04
N GLN A 194 23.30 -14.89 34.49
CA GLN A 194 24.38 -15.78 34.08
C GLN A 194 25.72 -15.14 34.42
N ASP A 195 26.69 -15.96 34.80
CA ASP A 195 28.05 -15.50 35.17
C ASP A 195 28.91 -15.14 33.96
N HIS A 196 28.41 -15.40 32.75
CA HIS A 196 29.08 -15.08 31.51
C HIS A 196 28.09 -14.64 30.43
N TYR A 197 28.63 -14.00 29.39
CA TYR A 197 27.92 -13.71 28.16
C TYR A 197 28.87 -13.72 26.98
N PHE A 198 28.31 -13.67 25.77
CA PHE A 198 29.06 -13.64 24.53
C PHE A 198 28.92 -12.28 23.85
N VAL A 199 29.97 -11.80 23.20
CA VAL A 199 29.99 -10.58 22.39
C VAL A 199 30.63 -10.87 21.03
N LEU A 200 30.42 -9.97 20.07
CA LEU A 200 31.16 -10.00 18.81
C LEU A 200 32.31 -9.01 18.87
N THR A 201 33.54 -9.48 18.72
CA THR A 201 34.77 -8.66 18.80
C THR A 201 35.59 -8.73 17.52
N ASN A 202 36.34 -7.67 17.25
CA ASN A 202 37.37 -7.61 16.23
C ASN A 202 38.55 -6.75 16.73
N ASN A 203 39.52 -6.47 15.86
CA ASN A 203 40.70 -5.67 16.23
C ASN A 203 40.36 -4.25 16.73
N ASN A 204 39.17 -3.74 16.41
CA ASN A 204 38.74 -2.39 16.80
C ASN A 204 37.93 -2.40 18.12
N GLY A 205 37.50 -3.56 18.62
CA GLY A 205 36.73 -3.67 19.86
C GLY A 205 35.50 -4.54 19.71
N SER A 206 34.43 -4.24 20.45
CA SER A 206 33.18 -5.02 20.48
C SER A 206 32.04 -4.35 19.75
N LEU A 207 31.32 -5.11 18.92
CA LEU A 207 30.20 -4.62 18.12
C LEU A 207 29.01 -4.19 19.01
N LEU A 208 28.55 -2.95 18.86
CA LEU A 208 27.32 -2.46 19.49
C LEU A 208 26.11 -2.70 18.57
N LYS A 209 26.19 -2.19 17.34
CA LYS A 209 25.14 -2.33 16.33
C LYS A 209 25.62 -1.94 14.95
N TYR A 210 25.01 -2.51 13.92
CA TYR A 210 25.08 -1.99 12.56
C TYR A 210 24.16 -0.79 12.37
N THR A 211 24.58 0.13 11.51
CA THR A 211 23.83 1.33 11.08
C THR A 211 23.71 1.33 9.55
N SER A 212 23.01 2.29 8.98
CA SER A 212 22.93 2.45 7.52
C SER A 212 24.29 2.79 6.88
N ARG A 213 25.25 3.32 7.65
CA ARG A 213 26.56 3.80 7.16
C ARG A 213 27.75 2.96 7.63
N GLY A 214 27.52 1.76 8.20
CA GLY A 214 28.58 0.91 8.76
C GLY A 214 28.18 0.33 10.11
N TYR A 215 29.04 0.40 11.11
CA TYR A 215 28.76 -0.12 12.45
C TYR A 215 29.26 0.82 13.56
N ARG A 216 28.70 0.64 14.75
CA ARG A 216 29.22 1.20 16.00
C ARG A 216 29.85 0.09 16.82
N TYR A 217 30.99 0.38 17.42
CA TYR A 217 31.70 -0.51 18.31
C TYR A 217 32.10 0.23 19.59
N SER A 218 32.47 -0.52 20.62
CA SER A 218 33.10 -0.02 21.83
C SER A 218 34.51 -0.56 21.91
N TRP A 219 35.46 0.27 22.32
CA TRP A 219 36.83 -0.16 22.61
C TRP A 219 36.91 -1.11 23.81
N ASN A 220 35.92 -1.05 24.70
CA ASN A 220 35.83 -1.96 25.83
C ASN A 220 35.12 -3.27 25.43
N LYS A 221 35.81 -4.39 25.67
CA LYS A 221 35.32 -5.75 25.36
C LYS A 221 33.99 -6.10 26.04
N SER A 222 33.73 -5.57 27.24
CA SER A 222 32.50 -5.88 28.00
C SER A 222 31.28 -5.04 27.61
N SER A 223 31.46 -4.06 26.72
CA SER A 223 30.43 -3.07 26.37
C SER A 223 29.70 -3.37 25.06
N GLY A 224 30.05 -4.45 24.37
CA GLY A 224 29.39 -4.86 23.13
C GLY A 224 27.94 -5.31 23.31
N LYS A 225 27.29 -5.62 22.19
CA LYS A 225 26.01 -6.32 22.18
C LYS A 225 26.20 -7.71 22.79
N LYS A 226 25.47 -7.98 23.88
CA LYS A 226 25.60 -9.20 24.66
C LYS A 226 24.62 -10.26 24.19
N PHE A 227 25.08 -11.50 24.14
CA PHE A 227 24.32 -12.68 23.77
C PHE A 227 24.40 -13.70 24.89
N ARG A 228 23.27 -14.36 25.15
CA ARG A 228 23.12 -15.33 26.24
C ARG A 228 23.89 -16.63 25.97
N THR A 229 23.96 -17.05 24.70
CA THR A 229 24.65 -18.26 24.28
C THR A 229 25.51 -17.97 23.05
N GLU A 230 26.57 -18.77 22.90
CA GLU A 230 27.47 -18.70 21.75
C GLU A 230 26.72 -18.90 20.44
N GLU A 231 25.81 -19.89 20.39
CA GLU A 231 24.99 -20.17 19.21
C GLU A 231 24.19 -18.95 18.74
N ILE A 232 23.61 -18.17 19.66
CA ILE A 232 22.85 -16.96 19.30
C ILE A 232 23.80 -15.88 18.76
N ALA A 233 24.98 -15.73 19.36
CA ALA A 233 26.00 -14.79 18.90
C ALA A 233 26.48 -15.15 17.48
N GLU A 234 26.75 -16.43 17.23
CA GLU A 234 27.23 -16.95 15.96
C GLU A 234 26.16 -16.87 14.87
N LYS A 235 24.92 -17.21 15.21
CA LYS A 235 23.78 -17.01 14.29
C LYS A 235 23.61 -15.54 13.91
N TYR A 236 23.82 -14.62 14.85
CA TYR A 236 23.78 -13.19 14.55
C TYR A 236 24.96 -12.76 13.67
N ARG A 237 26.17 -13.28 13.92
CA ARG A 237 27.36 -13.06 13.07
C ARG A 237 27.10 -13.51 11.63
N GLN A 238 26.63 -14.73 11.43
CA GLN A 238 26.34 -15.29 10.11
C GLN A 238 25.29 -14.45 9.36
N GLN A 239 24.24 -14.01 10.05
CA GLN A 239 23.24 -13.10 9.46
C GLN A 239 23.82 -11.77 8.97
N LEU A 240 24.90 -11.27 9.57
CA LEU A 240 25.57 -10.06 9.10
C LEU A 240 26.39 -10.34 7.83
N VAL A 241 27.04 -11.50 7.78
CA VAL A 241 27.81 -11.97 6.62
C VAL A 241 26.89 -12.20 5.43
N ASP A 242 25.80 -12.96 5.62
CA ASP A 242 24.82 -13.27 4.55
C ASP A 242 24.17 -12.00 3.97
N LYS A 243 24.07 -10.94 4.78
CA LYS A 243 23.53 -9.64 4.35
C LYS A 243 24.56 -8.73 3.69
N GLY A 244 25.79 -9.21 3.47
CA GLY A 244 26.88 -8.43 2.88
C GLY A 244 27.19 -7.16 3.68
N ARG A 245 27.08 -7.21 5.01
CA ARG A 245 27.33 -6.02 5.84
C ARG A 245 28.83 -5.70 5.85
N HIS A 246 29.14 -4.40 5.81
CA HIS A 246 30.53 -3.93 5.81
C HIS A 246 31.35 -4.53 6.97
N GLN A 247 32.47 -5.17 6.65
CA GLN A 247 33.38 -5.86 7.59
C GLN A 247 32.71 -6.94 8.47
N ALA A 248 31.60 -7.54 8.04
CA ALA A 248 30.90 -8.56 8.82
C ALA A 248 31.77 -9.78 9.17
N GLU A 249 32.66 -10.18 8.25
CA GLU A 249 33.56 -11.33 8.43
C GLU A 249 34.66 -11.08 9.47
N SER A 250 34.93 -9.82 9.83
CA SER A 250 35.96 -9.46 10.81
C SER A 250 35.55 -9.75 12.26
N TRP A 251 34.25 -9.90 12.51
CA TRP A 251 33.71 -10.17 13.84
C TRP A 251 33.92 -11.63 14.22
N LYS A 252 34.31 -11.87 15.47
CA LYS A 252 34.46 -13.18 16.09
C LYS A 252 33.64 -13.21 17.38
N VAL A 253 33.11 -14.37 17.74
CA VAL A 253 32.43 -14.54 19.03
C VAL A 253 33.48 -14.69 20.13
N GLU A 254 33.34 -13.93 21.20
CA GLU A 254 34.20 -13.99 22.38
C GLU A 254 33.33 -14.11 23.64
N ARG A 255 33.72 -15.01 24.55
CA ARG A 255 33.09 -15.18 25.86
C ARG A 255 33.69 -14.18 26.86
N ILE A 256 32.83 -13.56 27.65
CA ILE A 256 33.21 -12.64 28.73
C ILE A 256 32.67 -13.21 30.04
N ASP A 257 33.57 -13.54 30.95
CA ASP A 257 33.24 -14.05 32.29
C ASP A 257 32.91 -12.89 33.25
N GLN A 258 31.73 -12.31 33.04
CA GLN A 258 31.17 -11.28 33.90
C GLN A 258 29.66 -11.50 34.02
N ALA A 259 29.14 -11.38 35.25
CA ALA A 259 27.71 -11.51 35.54
C ALA A 259 26.86 -10.54 34.71
N TYR A 260 25.79 -11.06 34.11
CA TYR A 260 24.83 -10.26 33.35
C TYR A 260 23.41 -10.84 33.37
N SER A 261 22.44 -9.94 33.49
CA SER A 261 21.02 -10.28 33.50
C SER A 261 20.42 -10.18 32.09
N PHE A 262 19.80 -11.25 31.60
CA PHE A 262 19.02 -11.25 30.36
C PHE A 262 17.52 -11.29 30.65
N LEU A 263 16.74 -10.57 29.86
CA LEU A 263 15.28 -10.73 29.81
C LEU A 263 14.94 -11.73 28.71
N VAL A 264 14.53 -12.94 29.08
CA VAL A 264 14.21 -14.03 28.17
C VAL A 264 12.68 -14.17 28.13
N LEU A 265 12.13 -14.49 26.97
CA LEU A 265 10.71 -14.85 26.89
C LEU A 265 10.48 -16.15 27.67
N ALA A 266 9.47 -16.16 28.55
CA ALA A 266 8.97 -17.37 29.17
C ALA A 266 8.44 -18.35 28.11
#